data_AF-A0A8H6MBA0-F1
#
_entry.id   AF-A0A8H6MBA0-F1
#
_cell.length_a   1.000
_cell.length_b   1.000
_cell.length_c   1.000
_cell.angle_alpha   90.00
_cell.angle_beta   90.00
_cell.angle_gamma   90.00
#
_symmetry.space_group_name_H-M   'P 1'
#
loop_
_entity.id
_entity.type
_entity.pdbx_description
1 polymer ?
#
loop_
_entity_poly.entity_id
_entity_poly.type
_entity_poly.pdbx_seq_one_letter_code
_entity_poly.pdbx_strand_id
1 'polypeptide(L)'
;MTVTGAPHEEHQYLALIRRVLDTGGARPDRTGTGTLALFAPPALRFTLAHNTLPLLTTKRTFLRGIVEELLWFVRGSTDSKLLSAKVVKIWDGNGSRREGRGFQWRHYGAKYPDADANYTGQRVDKLEECIKKITEKRCLAWLVVDRTGR
;
A
#
# COMPACT_ATOMS: atom_id res chain seq x y z
N MET A 1 -25.92 32.87 10.56
CA MET A 1 -24.49 32.54 10.39
C MET A 1 -24.34 31.03 10.55
N THR A 2 -24.11 30.29 9.47
CA THR A 2 -23.69 28.88 9.54
C THR A 2 -22.71 28.64 8.41
N VAL A 3 -21.43 28.52 8.75
CA VAL A 3 -20.42 27.97 7.84
C VAL A 3 -20.71 26.48 7.75
N THR A 4 -21.52 26.05 6.79
CA THR A 4 -21.62 24.62 6.44
C THR A 4 -20.37 24.27 5.66
N GLY A 5 -19.27 24.01 6.39
CA GLY A 5 -18.06 23.46 5.81
C GLY A 5 -18.36 22.10 5.17
N ALA A 6 -17.63 21.75 4.11
CA ALA A 6 -17.72 20.43 3.51
C ALA A 6 -17.50 19.34 4.58
N PRO A 7 -18.25 18.22 4.55
CA PRO A 7 -18.07 17.15 5.52
C PRO A 7 -16.63 16.62 5.47
N HIS A 8 -16.07 16.31 6.65
CA HIS A 8 -14.70 15.82 6.78
C HIS A 8 -14.48 14.53 5.98
N GLU A 9 -13.37 14.42 5.24
CA GLU A 9 -13.15 13.32 4.29
C GLU A 9 -13.11 11.93 4.97
N GLU A 10 -12.74 11.85 6.25
CA GLU A 10 -12.76 10.60 7.04
C GLU A 10 -14.17 9.97 7.12
N HIS A 11 -15.25 10.76 6.97
CA HIS A 11 -16.61 10.21 6.94
C HIS A 11 -16.81 9.22 5.79
N GLN A 12 -16.04 9.30 4.71
CA GLN A 12 -16.09 8.30 3.63
C GLN A 12 -15.69 6.91 4.15
N TYR A 13 -14.63 6.82 4.96
CA TYR A 13 -14.17 5.58 5.57
C TYR A 13 -15.19 5.03 6.58
N LEU A 14 -15.72 5.90 7.45
CA LEU A 14 -16.70 5.52 8.46
C LEU A 14 -18.03 5.07 7.84
N ALA A 15 -18.51 5.77 6.81
CA ALA A 15 -19.72 5.40 6.07
C ALA A 15 -19.54 4.05 5.35
N LEU A 16 -18.35 3.79 4.80
CA LEU A 16 -18.05 2.50 4.18
C LEU A 16 -18.11 1.36 5.20
N ILE A 17 -17.47 1.52 6.38
CA ILE A 17 -17.56 0.52 7.45
C ILE A 17 -19.02 0.28 7.84
N ARG A 18 -19.77 1.35 8.07
CA ARG A 18 -21.19 1.28 8.43
C ARG A 18 -21.98 0.47 7.42
N ARG A 19 -21.79 0.73 6.12
CA ARG A 19 -22.45 -0.01 5.04
C ARG A 19 -22.05 -1.48 4.99
N VAL A 20 -20.78 -1.81 5.25
CA VAL A 20 -20.34 -3.22 5.32
C VAL A 20 -21.03 -3.95 6.46
N LEU A 21 -21.22 -3.30 7.61
CA LEU A 21 -21.91 -3.89 8.76
C LEU A 21 -23.42 -4.04 8.50
N ASP A 22 -24.06 -3.02 7.93
CA ASP A 22 -25.52 -2.97 7.77
C ASP A 22 -26.00 -3.83 6.58
N THR A 23 -25.24 -3.88 5.48
CA THR A 23 -25.68 -4.54 4.22
C THR A 23 -24.66 -5.52 3.63
N GLY A 24 -23.54 -5.79 4.31
CA GLY A 24 -22.50 -6.69 3.81
C GLY A 24 -22.96 -8.15 3.80
N GLY A 25 -22.65 -8.87 2.72
CA GLY A 25 -22.93 -10.31 2.63
C GLY A 25 -21.88 -11.11 3.40
N ALA A 26 -22.32 -12.08 4.20
CA ALA A 26 -21.42 -13.01 4.87
C ALA A 26 -20.73 -13.96 3.87
N ARG A 27 -19.41 -14.12 4.02
CA ARG A 27 -18.58 -14.99 3.19
C ARG A 27 -17.61 -15.79 4.06
N PRO A 28 -17.37 -17.08 3.76
CA PRO A 28 -16.26 -17.80 4.34
C PRO A 28 -14.94 -17.25 3.80
N ASP A 29 -13.90 -17.23 4.65
CA ASP A 29 -12.58 -16.74 4.30
C ASP A 29 -11.51 -17.82 4.58
N ARG A 30 -10.29 -17.60 4.06
CA ARG A 30 -9.17 -18.58 4.19
C ARG A 30 -8.75 -18.79 5.65
N THR A 31 -8.99 -17.84 6.55
CA THR A 31 -8.64 -17.97 7.97
C THR A 31 -9.68 -18.73 8.78
N GLY A 32 -10.89 -18.96 8.23
CA GLY A 32 -11.99 -19.63 8.91
C GLY A 32 -12.79 -18.72 9.87
N THR A 33 -12.46 -17.43 9.95
CA THR A 33 -13.15 -16.45 10.81
C THR A 33 -14.51 -16.03 10.22
N GLY A 34 -14.63 -16.05 8.90
CA GLY A 34 -15.74 -15.44 8.17
C GLY A 34 -15.52 -13.93 7.97
N THR A 35 -16.21 -13.34 6.99
CA THR A 35 -16.08 -11.91 6.65
C THR A 35 -17.42 -11.35 6.17
N LEU A 36 -17.69 -10.08 6.48
CA LEU A 36 -18.73 -9.30 5.82
C LEU A 36 -18.11 -8.50 4.68
N ALA A 37 -18.68 -8.59 3.48
CA ALA A 37 -18.12 -7.94 2.31
C ALA A 37 -19.18 -7.27 1.44
N LEU A 38 -18.77 -6.17 0.80
CA LEU A 38 -19.51 -5.53 -0.29
C LEU A 38 -18.75 -5.77 -1.60
N PHE A 39 -19.47 -6.03 -2.68
CA PHE A 39 -18.87 -6.04 -4.01
C PHE A 39 -18.74 -4.60 -4.54
N ALA A 40 -17.54 -4.23 -4.97
CA ALA A 40 -17.23 -2.95 -5.62
C ALA A 40 -17.87 -1.71 -4.94
N PRO A 41 -17.57 -1.42 -3.66
CA PRO A 41 -18.03 -0.19 -3.03
C PRO A 41 -17.44 1.05 -3.73
N PRO A 42 -18.08 2.24 -3.59
CA PRO A 42 -17.53 3.49 -4.09
C PRO A 42 -16.08 3.71 -3.64
N ALA A 43 -15.22 4.18 -4.55
CA ALA A 43 -13.84 4.46 -4.23
C ALA A 43 -13.73 5.62 -3.24
N LEU A 44 -12.90 5.45 -2.21
CA LEU A 44 -12.55 6.53 -1.28
C LEU A 44 -11.61 7.50 -2.00
N ARG A 45 -11.89 8.81 -1.88
CA ARG A 45 -11.07 9.87 -2.48
C ARG A 45 -10.65 10.85 -1.40
N PHE A 46 -9.34 11.07 -1.26
CA PHE A 46 -8.78 11.97 -0.27
C PHE A 46 -7.94 13.04 -0.95
N THR A 47 -8.07 14.28 -0.52
CA THR A 47 -7.20 15.36 -0.99
C THR A 47 -5.83 15.29 -0.31
N LEU A 48 -4.78 15.45 -1.11
CA LEU A 48 -3.41 15.68 -0.61
C LEU A 48 -3.01 17.16 -0.72
N ALA A 49 -3.95 18.02 -1.12
CA ALA A 49 -3.71 19.45 -1.20
C ALA A 49 -3.46 20.05 0.19
N HIS A 50 -2.86 21.24 0.22
CA HIS A 50 -2.60 21.99 1.45
C HIS A 50 -1.78 21.21 2.50
N ASN A 51 -0.87 20.34 2.05
CA ASN A 51 -0.04 19.48 2.91
C ASN A 51 -0.85 18.57 3.85
N THR A 52 -2.04 18.16 3.41
CA THR A 52 -2.92 17.28 4.17
C THR A 52 -2.54 15.81 3.92
N LEU A 53 -2.45 15.03 4.99
CA LEU A 53 -2.28 13.57 4.91
C LEU A 53 -3.52 12.92 5.53
N PRO A 54 -4.25 12.04 4.80
CA PRO A 54 -5.48 11.40 5.29
C PRO A 54 -5.15 10.25 6.26
N LEU A 55 -4.62 10.60 7.44
CA LEU A 55 -4.50 9.67 8.55
C LEU A 55 -5.81 9.63 9.32
N LEU A 56 -6.28 8.42 9.62
CA LEU A 56 -7.49 8.24 10.42
C LEU A 56 -7.28 8.84 11.81
N THR A 57 -8.25 9.65 12.25
CA THR A 57 -8.22 10.29 13.56
C THR A 57 -9.07 9.54 14.58
N THR A 58 -10.08 8.79 14.11
CA THR A 58 -10.95 7.94 14.95
C THR A 58 -10.22 6.77 15.61
N LYS A 59 -9.04 6.40 15.10
CA LYS A 59 -8.16 5.40 15.70
C LYS A 59 -6.71 5.79 15.46
N ARG A 60 -5.86 5.69 16.48
CA ARG A 60 -4.42 5.93 16.35
C ARG A 60 -3.80 4.99 15.31
N THR A 61 -3.26 5.57 14.24
CA THR A 61 -2.48 4.85 13.22
C THR A 61 -1.00 4.80 13.58
N PHE A 62 -0.33 3.67 13.32
CA PHE A 62 1.10 3.51 13.59
C PHE A 62 1.96 4.11 12.46
N LEU A 63 2.03 5.44 12.39
CA LEU A 63 2.70 6.17 11.30
C LEU A 63 4.18 5.80 11.14
N ARG A 64 4.92 5.63 12.25
CA ARG A 64 6.32 5.21 12.21
C ARG A 64 6.49 3.89 11.46
N GLY A 65 5.62 2.91 11.71
CA GLY A 65 5.66 1.63 11.00
C GLY A 65 5.36 1.77 9.51
N ILE A 66 4.36 2.59 9.14
CA ILE A 66 3.99 2.83 7.74
C ILE A 66 5.15 3.48 6.96
N VAL A 67 5.81 4.49 7.54
CA VAL A 67 6.95 5.16 6.90
C VAL A 67 8.14 4.21 6.74
N GLU A 68 8.47 3.44 7.78
CA GLU A 68 9.57 2.46 7.72
C GLU A 68 9.30 1.35 6.70
N GLU A 69 8.06 0.86 6.62
CA GLU A 69 7.64 -0.10 5.60
C GLU A 69 7.76 0.48 4.19
N LEU A 70 7.32 1.73 3.98
CA LEU A 70 7.44 2.40 2.69
C LEU A 70 8.91 2.56 2.28
N LEU A 71 9.79 2.99 3.19
CA LEU A 71 11.22 3.10 2.93
C LEU A 71 11.85 1.73 2.63
N TRP A 72 11.40 0.68 3.29
CA TRP A 72 11.81 -0.70 3.02
C TRP A 72 11.40 -1.16 1.62
N PHE A 73 10.17 -0.85 1.18
CA PHE A 73 9.74 -1.10 -0.21
C PHE A 73 10.54 -0.30 -1.23
N VAL A 74 10.79 0.98 -0.98
CA VAL A 74 11.58 1.83 -1.88
C VAL A 74 13.00 1.27 -2.02
N ARG A 75 13.59 0.72 -0.95
CA ARG A 75 14.92 0.06 -1.00
C ARG A 75 14.92 -1.28 -1.75
N GLY A 76 13.76 -1.83 -2.10
CA GLY A 76 13.66 -3.15 -2.73
C GLY A 76 13.99 -4.31 -1.80
N SER A 77 14.07 -4.06 -0.49
CA SER A 77 14.46 -5.08 0.47
C SER A 77 13.33 -6.08 0.71
N THR A 78 13.72 -7.32 0.99
CA THR A 78 12.83 -8.46 1.24
C THR A 78 13.06 -9.09 2.61
N ASP A 79 14.12 -8.69 3.32
CA ASP A 79 14.38 -9.19 4.66
C ASP A 79 13.51 -8.43 5.68
N SER A 80 12.54 -9.16 6.24
CA SER A 80 11.65 -8.68 7.30
C SER A 80 12.39 -8.41 8.61
N LYS A 81 13.56 -9.01 8.85
CA LYS A 81 14.38 -8.78 10.06
C LYS A 81 14.83 -7.32 10.17
N LEU A 82 15.01 -6.62 9.05
CA LEU A 82 15.35 -5.19 9.04
C LEU A 82 14.22 -4.32 9.62
N LEU A 83 12.96 -4.72 9.45
CA LEU A 83 11.81 -4.06 10.06
C LEU A 83 11.70 -4.43 11.55
N SER A 84 11.87 -5.72 11.88
CA SER A 84 11.81 -6.19 13.27
C SER A 84 12.91 -5.55 14.13
N ALA A 85 14.11 -5.34 13.58
CA ALA A 85 15.21 -4.61 14.23
C ALA A 85 14.85 -3.15 14.57
N LYS A 86 13.92 -2.55 13.81
CA LYS A 86 13.37 -1.21 14.07
C LYS A 86 12.11 -1.22 14.94
N VAL A 87 11.78 -2.38 15.55
CA VAL A 87 10.57 -2.61 16.35
C VAL A 87 9.28 -2.53 15.50
N VAL A 88 9.39 -2.74 14.18
CA VAL A 88 8.25 -2.79 13.25
C VAL A 88 7.95 -4.25 12.95
N LYS A 89 6.99 -4.83 13.67
CA LYS A 89 6.68 -6.28 13.66
C LYS A 89 5.54 -6.69 12.72
N ILE A 90 5.09 -5.79 11.84
CA ILE A 90 3.91 -6.00 10.99
C ILE A 90 4.10 -7.17 9.99
N TRP A 91 5.34 -7.58 9.73
CA TRP A 91 5.70 -8.69 8.84
C TRP A 91 6.20 -9.95 9.56
N ASP A 92 6.32 -9.95 10.88
CA ASP A 92 6.88 -11.10 11.64
C ASP A 92 6.09 -12.40 11.37
N GLY A 93 4.76 -12.32 11.21
CA GLY A 93 3.90 -13.47 10.92
C GLY A 93 3.86 -13.94 9.47
N ASN A 94 4.42 -13.18 8.51
CA ASN A 94 4.35 -13.48 7.07
C ASN A 94 5.71 -13.35 6.35
N GLY A 95 6.80 -13.13 7.10
CA GLY A 95 8.15 -12.86 6.60
C GLY A 95 8.90 -14.06 6.04
N SER A 96 8.32 -15.27 6.10
CA SER A 96 8.91 -16.49 5.52
C SER A 96 8.74 -16.60 3.99
N ARG A 97 7.94 -15.72 3.37
CA ARG A 97 7.72 -15.72 1.92
C ARG A 97 8.90 -15.05 1.21
N ARG A 98 9.63 -15.83 0.42
CA ARG A 98 10.88 -15.43 -0.24
C ARG A 98 10.73 -14.33 -1.30
N GLU A 99 9.52 -14.03 -1.79
CA GLU A 99 9.30 -12.98 -2.80
C GLU A 99 8.37 -11.86 -2.28
N GLY A 100 8.95 -10.80 -1.72
CA GLY A 100 8.24 -9.64 -1.19
C GLY A 100 7.85 -8.60 -2.25
N ARG A 101 6.87 -7.73 -1.92
CA ARG A 101 6.37 -6.68 -2.84
C ARG A 101 7.46 -5.66 -3.23
N GLY A 102 8.41 -5.35 -2.33
CA GLY A 102 9.51 -4.41 -2.58
C GLY A 102 10.47 -4.89 -3.68
N PHE A 103 10.80 -6.19 -3.70
CA PHE A 103 11.64 -6.77 -4.75
C PHE A 103 11.05 -6.57 -6.14
N GLN A 104 9.74 -6.71 -6.29
CA GLN A 104 9.08 -6.59 -7.58
C GLN A 104 9.02 -5.16 -8.11
N TRP A 105 9.07 -4.15 -7.22
CA TRP A 105 9.10 -2.75 -7.62
C TRP A 105 10.46 -2.35 -8.23
N ARG A 106 11.55 -2.92 -7.69
CA ARG A 106 12.92 -2.59 -8.12
C ARG A 106 13.53 -3.61 -9.09
N HIS A 107 13.11 -4.87 -9.05
CA HIS A 107 13.72 -6.00 -9.76
C HIS A 107 12.67 -6.88 -10.46
N TYR A 108 11.76 -6.25 -11.22
CA TYR A 108 10.70 -6.97 -11.90
C TYR A 108 11.28 -8.02 -12.89
N GLY A 109 10.88 -9.28 -12.69
CA GLY A 109 11.28 -10.42 -13.53
C GLY A 109 12.65 -11.03 -13.21
N ALA A 110 13.35 -10.58 -12.16
CA ALA A 110 14.59 -11.20 -11.73
C ALA A 110 14.31 -12.55 -11.06
N LYS A 111 15.13 -13.58 -11.37
CA LYS A 111 15.13 -14.81 -10.57
C LYS A 111 15.57 -14.42 -9.16
N TYR A 112 14.88 -14.91 -8.15
CA TYR A 112 15.17 -14.61 -6.75
C TYR A 112 16.02 -15.75 -6.14
N PRO A 113 17.36 -15.66 -6.16
CA PRO A 113 18.20 -16.64 -5.49
C PRO A 113 18.10 -16.50 -3.97
N ASP A 114 18.32 -15.29 -3.40
CA ASP A 114 18.33 -15.05 -1.95
C ASP A 114 18.15 -13.58 -1.54
N ALA A 115 17.83 -13.33 -0.26
CA ALA A 115 17.56 -11.99 0.28
C ALA A 115 18.79 -11.06 0.33
N ASP A 116 19.99 -11.62 0.41
CA ASP A 116 21.25 -10.86 0.53
C ASP A 116 21.96 -10.61 -0.81
N ALA A 117 21.38 -11.05 -1.93
CA ALA A 117 22.00 -10.90 -3.23
C ALA A 117 21.98 -9.44 -3.71
N ASN A 118 23.05 -9.00 -4.39
CA ASN A 118 23.10 -7.69 -5.01
C ASN A 118 22.34 -7.71 -6.34
N TYR A 119 21.19 -7.07 -6.37
CA TYR A 119 20.32 -6.97 -7.55
C TYR A 119 20.50 -5.67 -8.35
N THR A 120 21.51 -4.86 -8.01
CA THR A 120 21.79 -3.58 -8.70
C THR A 120 22.03 -3.81 -10.19
N GLY A 121 21.26 -3.15 -11.04
CA GLY A 121 21.36 -3.24 -12.51
C GLY A 121 20.70 -4.48 -13.14
N GLN A 122 20.06 -5.36 -12.37
CA GLN A 122 19.32 -6.48 -12.92
C GLN A 122 17.86 -6.08 -13.24
N ARG A 123 17.55 -6.00 -14.54
CA ARG A 123 16.19 -5.80 -15.12
C ARG A 123 15.54 -4.43 -14.77
N VAL A 124 14.23 -4.32 -15.01
CA VAL A 124 13.47 -3.06 -15.08
C VAL A 124 13.14 -2.52 -13.69
N ASP A 125 13.70 -1.36 -13.35
CA ASP A 125 13.30 -0.55 -12.19
C ASP A 125 12.04 0.25 -12.54
N LYS A 126 10.87 -0.29 -12.16
CA LYS A 126 9.57 0.34 -12.44
C LYS A 126 9.41 1.67 -11.70
N LEU A 127 10.08 1.84 -10.56
CA LEU A 127 10.02 3.07 -9.79
C LEU A 127 10.78 4.18 -10.50
N GLU A 128 11.99 3.90 -10.98
CA GLU A 128 12.78 4.86 -11.78
C GLU A 128 12.05 5.25 -13.06
N GLU A 129 11.46 4.28 -13.76
CA GLU A 129 10.67 4.54 -14.97
C GLU A 129 9.47 5.45 -14.70
N CYS A 130 8.74 5.21 -13.60
CA CYS A 130 7.61 6.05 -13.22
C CYS A 130 8.05 7.48 -12.87
N ILE A 131 9.15 7.62 -12.13
CA ILE A 131 9.71 8.94 -11.79
C ILE A 131 10.08 9.70 -13.06
N LYS A 132 10.84 9.08 -13.97
CA LYS A 132 11.22 9.69 -15.26
C LYS A 132 10.00 10.11 -16.07
N LYS A 133 8.97 9.26 -16.15
CA LYS A 133 7.72 9.59 -16.87
C LYS A 133 7.01 10.81 -16.27
N ILE A 134 6.95 10.93 -14.94
CA ILE A 134 6.31 12.08 -14.27
C ILE A 134 7.11 13.37 -14.51
N THR A 135 8.44 13.30 -14.48
CA THR A 135 9.32 14.48 -14.62
C THR A 135 9.49 14.93 -16.08
N GLU A 136 9.57 13.99 -17.03
CA GLU A 136 9.94 14.27 -18.42
C GLU A 136 8.74 14.23 -19.40
N LYS A 137 7.70 13.45 -19.10
CA LYS A 137 6.54 13.23 -19.99
C LYS A 137 5.21 13.32 -19.24
N ARG A 138 4.89 14.54 -18.80
CA ARG A 138 3.69 14.90 -18.01
C ARG A 138 2.32 14.49 -18.62
N CYS A 139 2.26 14.00 -19.86
CA CYS A 139 1.03 13.73 -20.60
C CYS A 139 0.68 12.24 -20.77
N LEU A 140 1.43 11.30 -20.17
CA LEU A 140 1.21 9.86 -20.39
C LEU A 140 0.07 9.30 -19.53
N ALA A 141 -0.94 8.73 -20.18
CA ALA A 141 -2.12 8.08 -19.57
C ALA A 141 -1.86 6.66 -19.00
N TRP A 142 -0.61 6.19 -18.99
CA TRP A 142 -0.24 4.82 -18.57
C TRP A 142 0.90 4.85 -17.54
N LEU A 143 0.54 5.06 -16.28
CA LEU A 143 1.45 4.93 -15.12
C LEU A 143 0.87 3.88 -14.18
N VAL A 144 1.43 2.68 -14.21
CA VAL A 144 0.99 1.54 -13.38
C VAL A 144 2.21 0.85 -12.79
N VAL A 145 2.22 0.72 -11.47
CA VAL A 145 3.18 -0.13 -10.74
C VAL A 145 2.41 -1.35 -10.25
N ASP A 146 2.58 -2.48 -10.93
CA ASP A 146 1.90 -3.74 -10.60
C ASP A 146 2.86 -4.95 -10.62
N ARG A 147 2.40 -6.03 -9.99
CA ARG A 147 2.99 -7.37 -9.95
C ARG A 147 2.78 -8.15 -11.25
N THR A 148 1.82 -7.79 -12.10
CA THR A 148 1.58 -8.46 -13.38
C THR A 148 1.81 -7.51 -14.55
N GLY A 149 2.58 -7.98 -15.53
CA GLY A 149 2.73 -7.31 -16.82
C GLY A 149 1.54 -7.65 -17.69
N ARG A 150 0.60 -6.73 -17.79
CA ARG A 150 -0.29 -6.59 -18.95
C ARG A 150 -0.35 -5.13 -19.31
#